data_AF-T1BGH3-F1
#
_entry.id   AF-T1BGH3-F1
#
_cell.length_a   1.000
_cell.length_b   1.000
_cell.length_c   1.000
_cell.angle_alpha   90.00
_cell.angle_beta   90.00
_cell.angle_gamma   90.00
#
_symmetry.space_group_name_H-M   'P 1'
#
loop_
_entity.id
_entity.type
_entity.pdbx_description
1 polymer ?
#
loop_
_entity_poly.entity_id
_entity_poly.type
_entity_poly.pdbx_seq_one_letter_code
_entity_poly.pdbx_strand_id
1 'polypeptide(L)' 'MRMLAQWPIHGPRMRVGGVVSEVVELAQDLIRRRSLTPDDAGCQALLAARLARAGFRCTALPFGEVENLWAT' A
#
# COMPACT_ATOMS: atom_id res chain seq x y z
N MET A 1 -15.51 -37.34 26.39
CA MET A 1 -16.18 -37.59 25.10
C MET A 1 -16.00 -36.34 24.23
N ARG A 2 -15.17 -36.45 23.18
CA ARG A 2 -14.91 -35.55 22.01
C ARG A 2 -14.32 -34.13 22.27
N MET A 3 -13.02 -33.95 22.04
CA MET A 3 -12.32 -33.47 20.80
C MET A 3 -12.25 -31.94 20.74
N LEU A 4 -11.17 -31.29 21.20
CA LEU A 4 -9.92 -31.00 20.48
C LEU A 4 -10.11 -30.35 19.09
N ALA A 5 -10.14 -29.02 19.05
CA ALA A 5 -9.64 -28.24 17.92
C ALA A 5 -8.40 -27.48 18.39
N GLN A 6 -7.28 -28.21 18.42
CA GLN A 6 -5.97 -27.70 18.79
C GLN A 6 -5.40 -26.99 17.55
N TRP A 7 -5.59 -25.67 17.47
CA TRP A 7 -4.88 -24.88 16.47
C TRP A 7 -3.37 -24.95 16.80
N PRO A 8 -2.48 -25.35 15.87
CA PRO A 8 -1.06 -25.49 16.17
C PRO A 8 -0.42 -24.10 16.23
N ILE A 9 -0.51 -23.44 17.40
CA ILE A 9 0.12 -22.13 17.66
C ILE A 9 1.65 -22.19 17.86
N HIS A 10 2.28 -23.36 17.63
CA HIS A 10 3.73 -23.56 17.79
C HIS A 10 4.40 -24.24 16.59
N GLY A 11 3.90 -24.03 15.38
CA GLY A 11 4.68 -24.35 14.17
C GLY A 11 5.96 -23.49 14.13
N PRO A 12 7.08 -23.98 13.54
CA PRO A 12 8.27 -23.16 13.39
C PRO A 12 7.87 -21.86 12.71
N ARG A 13 8.18 -20.73 13.37
CA ARG A 13 7.95 -19.40 12.84
C ARG A 13 8.75 -19.33 11.54
N MET A 14 8.06 -19.51 10.41
CA MET A 14 8.63 -19.32 9.09
C MET A 14 9.22 -17.91 9.11
N ARG A 15 10.54 -17.81 9.23
CA ARG A 15 11.20 -16.54 8.95
C ARG A 15 10.98 -16.35 7.47
N VAL A 16 10.23 -15.31 7.10
CA VAL A 16 10.31 -14.77 5.75
C VAL A 16 11.72 -14.17 5.65
N GLY A 17 12.71 -15.04 5.51
CA GLY A 17 14.05 -14.69 5.07
C GLY A 17 13.94 -14.47 3.58
N GLY A 18 13.49 -13.28 3.20
CA GLY A 18 13.24 -12.93 1.82
C GLY A 18 13.20 -11.42 1.72
N VAL A 19 13.84 -10.91 0.66
CA VAL A 19 13.76 -9.51 0.24
C VAL A 19 12.29 -9.07 0.31
N VAL A 20 12.01 -7.95 0.97
CA VAL A 20 10.65 -7.39 1.01
C VAL A 20 10.24 -7.11 -0.44
N SER A 21 9.06 -7.60 -0.86
CA SER A 21 8.64 -7.39 -2.24
C SER A 21 8.37 -5.90 -2.50
N GLU A 22 8.60 -5.44 -3.72
CA GLU A 22 8.35 -4.03 -4.10
C GLU A 22 6.90 -3.58 -3.81
N VAL A 23 5.95 -4.52 -3.83
CA VAL A 23 4.55 -4.30 -3.47
C VAL A 23 4.40 -4.04 -1.98
N VAL A 24 5.07 -4.83 -1.13
CA VAL A 24 5.05 -4.63 0.33
C VAL A 24 5.74 -3.32 0.70
N GLU A 25 6.85 -2.98 0.06
CA GLU A 25 7.52 -1.68 0.28
C GLU A 25 6.62 -0.51 -0.08
N LEU A 26 5.99 -0.54 -1.26
CA LEU A 26 5.03 0.50 -1.67
C LEU A 26 3.87 0.63 -0.69
N ALA A 27 3.29 -0.49 -0.28
CA ALA A 27 2.17 -0.49 0.65
C ALA A 27 2.58 0.10 2.01
N GLN A 28 3.74 -0.27 2.53
CA GLN A 28 4.26 0.30 3.77
C GLN A 28 4.50 1.81 3.66
N ASP A 29 5.07 2.26 2.53
CA ASP A 29 5.29 3.68 2.29
C ASP A 29 3.97 4.45 2.28
N LEU A 30 2.94 3.95 1.57
CA LEU A 30 1.61 4.56 1.57
C LEU A 30 1.01 4.62 2.98
N ILE A 31 1.08 3.53 3.76
CA ILE A 31 0.55 3.47 5.13
C ILE A 31 1.26 4.45 6.07
N ARG A 32 2.56 4.71 5.88
CA ARG A 32 3.32 5.67 6.71
C ARG A 32 2.88 7.12 6.50
N ARG A 33 2.18 7.44 5.40
CA ARG A 33 1.69 8.78 5.13
C ARG A 33 0.42 9.03 5.94
N ARG A 34 0.38 10.14 6.67
CA ARG A 34 -0.77 10.53 7.50
C ARG A 34 -1.85 11.18 6.63
N SER A 35 -2.40 10.45 5.67
CA SER A 35 -3.42 10.92 4.72
C SER A 35 -4.80 10.98 5.38
N LEU A 36 -4.96 11.86 6.36
CA LEU A 36 -6.23 12.09 7.03
C LEU A 36 -7.11 12.97 6.15
N THR A 37 -8.31 12.50 5.81
CA THR A 37 -9.23 13.22 4.92
C THR A 37 -9.41 14.70 5.33
N PRO A 38 -9.26 15.66 4.40
CA PRO A 38 -9.06 15.49 2.95
C PRO A 38 -7.59 15.44 2.49
N ASP A 39 -6.63 15.54 3.39
CA ASP A 39 -5.19 15.58 3.07
C ASP A 39 -4.72 14.23 2.49
N ASP A 40 -4.16 14.27 1.28
CA ASP A 40 -3.57 13.12 0.59
C ASP A 40 -2.20 12.73 1.18
N ALA A 41 -1.53 13.65 1.87
CA ALA A 41 -0.18 13.47 2.42
C ALA A 41 0.85 12.94 1.39
N GLY A 42 0.67 13.30 0.12
CA GLY A 42 1.57 12.95 -0.99
C GLY A 42 1.52 11.49 -1.43
N CYS A 43 0.42 10.78 -1.16
CA CYS A 43 0.16 9.43 -1.68
C CYS A 43 0.04 9.44 -3.21
N GLN A 44 -0.76 10.36 -3.77
CA GLN A 44 -0.98 10.48 -5.21
C GLN A 44 0.29 10.90 -5.95
N ALA A 45 1.09 11.80 -5.38
CA ALA A 45 2.37 12.19 -5.97
C ALA A 45 3.35 11.00 -6.07
N LEU A 46 3.42 10.15 -5.02
CA LEU A 46 4.21 8.91 -5.04
C LEU A 46 3.73 7.98 -6.16
N LEU A 47 2.42 7.76 -6.25
CA LEU A 47 1.81 6.87 -7.23
C LEU A 47 2.04 7.39 -8.65
N ALA A 48 1.80 8.69 -8.89
CA ALA A 48 2.01 9.32 -10.18
C ALA A 48 3.47 9.18 -10.65
N ALA A 49 4.45 9.39 -9.77
CA ALA A 49 5.86 9.22 -10.11
C ALA A 49 6.19 7.77 -10.50
N ARG A 50 5.68 6.77 -9.76
CA ARG A 50 5.89 5.36 -10.11
C ARG A 50 5.21 4.99 -11.43
N LEU A 51 3.97 5.41 -11.63
CA LEU A 51 3.16 5.13 -12.82
C LEU A 51 3.76 5.80 -14.07
N ALA A 52 4.25 7.03 -13.96
CA ALA A 52 4.91 7.71 -15.06
C ALA A 52 6.14 6.94 -15.58
N ARG A 53 6.96 6.37 -14.68
CA ARG A 53 8.08 5.50 -15.08
C ARG A 53 7.62 4.19 -15.73
N ALA A 54 6.41 3.73 -15.44
CA ALA A 54 5.79 2.58 -16.07
C ALA A 54 5.08 2.92 -17.39
N GLY A 55 5.15 4.18 -17.85
CA GLY A 55 4.59 4.63 -19.13
C GLY A 55 3.18 5.21 -19.06
N PHE A 56 2.60 5.37 -17.86
CA PHE A 56 1.29 6.01 -17.71
C PHE A 56 1.39 7.51 -17.89
N ARG A 57 0.34 8.09 -18.49
CA ARG A 57 0.07 9.52 -18.40
C ARG A 57 -0.74 9.79 -17.13
N CYS A 58 -0.16 10.55 -16.21
CA CYS A 58 -0.80 10.95 -14.96
C CYS A 58 -1.31 12.40 -15.04
N THR A 59 -2.58 12.61 -14.70
CA THR A 59 -3.23 13.92 -14.63
C THR A 59 -3.81 14.14 -13.25
N ALA A 60 -3.42 15.23 -12.59
CA ALA A 60 -4.04 15.66 -11.33
C ALA A 60 -5.38 16.37 -11.61
N LEU A 61 -6.42 16.02 -10.86
CA LEU A 61 -7.77 16.53 -10.96
C LEU A 61 -8.27 17.00 -9.59
N PRO A 62 -7.88 18.20 -9.12
CA PRO A 62 -8.33 18.72 -7.85
C PRO A 62 -9.80 19.18 -7.91
N PHE A 63 -10.59 18.80 -6.90
CA PHE A 63 -11.98 19.21 -6.74
C PHE A 63 -12.26 19.61 -5.29
N GLY A 64 -12.46 20.91 -5.04
CA GLY A 64 -12.58 21.43 -3.69
C GLY A 64 -11.30 21.15 -2.89
N GLU A 65 -11.45 20.53 -1.71
CA GLU A 65 -10.33 20.16 -0.84
C GLU A 65 -9.72 18.79 -1.18
N VAL A 66 -10.28 18.06 -2.16
CA VAL A 66 -9.86 16.69 -2.51
C VAL A 66 -8.98 16.69 -3.75
N GLU A 67 -7.83 16.04 -3.65
CA GLU A 67 -6.96 15.72 -4.79
C GLU A 67 -7.39 14.38 -5.41
N ASN A 68 -7.45 14.31 -6.75
CA ASN A 68 -7.68 13.06 -7.48
C ASN A 68 -6.59 12.87 -8.54
N LEU A 69 -6.27 11.60 -8.83
CA LEU A 69 -5.29 11.21 -9.83
C LEU A 69 -5.96 10.36 -10.91
N TRP A 70 -5.87 10.80 -12.16
CA TRP A 70 -6.26 10.02 -13.34
C TRP A 70 -5.01 9.51 -14.07
N ALA A 71 -4.87 8.20 -14.20
CA ALA A 71 -3.74 7.56 -14.89
C ALA A 71 -4.25 6.68 -16.04
N THR A 72 -3.70 6.88 -17.24
CA THR A 72 -4.03 6.14 -18.49
C THR A 72 -2.80 5.63 -19.20
#